data_AF-A0A930AB03-F1
#
_entry.id   AF-A0A930AB03-F1
#
_cell.length_a   1.000
_cell.length_b   1.000
_cell.length_c   1.000
_cell.angle_alpha   90.00
_cell.angle_beta   90.00
_cell.angle_gamma   90.00
#
_symmetry.space_group_name_H-M   'P 1'
#
loop_
_entity.id
_entity.type
_entity.pdbx_description
1 polymer ?
#
loop_
_entity_poly.entity_id
_entity_poly.type
_entity_poly.pdbx_seq_one_letter_code
_entity_poly.pdbx_strand_id
1 'polypeptide(L)'
;TASQDQRVLQRLEVLVKSNNGFEISYEDLRLRGPGDILGTRQSGVPDFILGNIVEDTAMINQARKDALKVMESADNPDYYILLETVRKRNEKNTEYAD
;
A
#
# COMPACT_ATOMS: atom_id res chain seq x y z
N THR A 1 -25.87 21.56 16.59
CA THR A 1 -25.30 20.29 17.09
C THR A 1 -25.95 19.16 16.33
N ALA A 2 -25.20 18.11 15.99
CA ALA A 2 -25.51 17.07 14.99
C ALA A 2 -25.22 17.50 13.53
N SER A 3 -23.95 17.42 13.14
CA SER A 3 -23.62 17.24 11.72
C SER A 3 -23.99 15.80 11.35
N GLN A 4 -25.10 15.62 10.64
CA GLN A 4 -25.49 14.33 10.04
C GLN A 4 -24.64 14.04 8.80
N ASP A 5 -23.32 14.12 8.93
CA ASP A 5 -22.43 13.83 7.81
C ASP A 5 -22.28 12.29 7.72
N GLN A 6 -22.94 11.69 6.73
CA GLN A 6 -22.91 10.23 6.52
C GLN A 6 -21.47 9.68 6.44
N ARG A 7 -20.51 10.49 5.97
CA ARG A 7 -19.08 10.14 5.94
C ARG A 7 -18.49 9.97 7.34
N VAL A 8 -18.86 10.82 8.29
CA VAL A 8 -18.38 10.74 9.67
C VAL A 8 -18.89 9.47 10.34
N LEU A 9 -20.16 9.13 10.11
CA LEU A 9 -20.75 7.87 10.60
C LEU A 9 -20.05 6.65 10.01
N GLN A 10 -19.78 6.63 8.70
CA GLN A 10 -19.05 5.53 8.06
C GLN A 10 -17.64 5.34 8.64
N ARG A 11 -16.91 6.43 8.89
CA ARG A 11 -15.57 6.35 9.51
C ARG A 11 -15.62 5.83 10.94
N LEU A 12 -16.60 6.26 11.74
CA LEU A 12 -16.80 5.73 13.10
C LEU A 12 -17.16 4.25 13.08
N GLU A 13 -17.97 3.82 12.11
CA GLU A 13 -18.37 2.43 11.97
C GLU A 13 -17.18 1.50 11.64
N VAL A 14 -16.25 1.96 10.79
CA VAL A 14 -14.99 1.26 10.50
C VAL A 14 -14.16 1.06 11.76
N LEU A 15 -14.05 2.11 12.60
CA LEU A 15 -13.30 2.05 13.85
C LEU A 15 -13.92 1.11 14.89
N VAL A 16 -15.24 0.90 14.85
CA VAL A 16 -15.94 -0.02 15.75
C VAL A 16 -15.88 -1.48 15.24
N LYS A 17 -15.81 -1.68 13.92
CA LYS A 17 -15.85 -3.02 13.30
C LYS A 17 -14.54 -3.80 13.40
N SER A 18 -13.39 -3.13 13.53
CA SER A 18 -12.08 -3.81 13.57
C SER A 18 -11.12 -3.12 14.53
N ASN A 19 -10.31 -3.92 15.22
CA ASN A 19 -9.16 -3.46 16.02
C ASN A 19 -7.82 -3.62 15.26
N ASN A 20 -7.86 -4.06 14.00
CA ASN A 20 -6.66 -4.22 13.17
C ASN A 20 -6.34 -2.90 12.44
N GLY A 21 -5.20 -2.30 12.79
CA GLY A 21 -4.76 -1.01 12.21
C GLY A 21 -4.63 -1.02 10.69
N PHE A 22 -4.30 -2.16 10.06
CA PHE A 22 -4.22 -2.26 8.62
C PHE A 22 -5.60 -2.18 7.95
N GLU A 23 -6.60 -2.88 8.48
CA GLU A 23 -7.97 -2.83 7.95
C GLU A 23 -8.58 -1.44 8.11
N ILE A 24 -8.37 -0.81 9.27
CA ILE A 24 -8.81 0.57 9.51
C ILE A 24 -8.16 1.51 8.50
N SER A 25 -6.84 1.39 8.27
CA SER A 25 -6.12 2.24 7.32
C SER A 25 -6.58 2.04 5.88
N TYR A 26 -6.95 0.81 5.50
CA TYR A 26 -7.48 0.49 4.17
C TYR A 26 -8.86 1.10 3.96
N GLU A 27 -9.76 0.96 4.92
CA GLU A 27 -11.09 1.56 4.84
C GLU A 27 -11.04 3.09 4.92
N ASP A 28 -10.14 3.68 5.72
CA ASP A 28 -9.91 5.13 5.73
C ASP A 28 -9.39 5.62 4.37
N LEU A 29 -8.44 4.90 3.75
CA LEU A 29 -7.94 5.19 2.41
C LEU A 29 -9.05 5.07 1.35
N ARG A 30 -9.92 4.06 1.46
CA ARG A 30 -11.06 3.85 0.57
C ARG A 30 -12.09 4.97 0.68
N LEU A 31 -12.37 5.44 1.90
CA LEU A 31 -13.33 6.51 2.16
C LEU A 31 -12.75 7.91 1.82
N ARG A 32 -11.45 8.11 1.98
CA ARG A 32 -10.77 9.40 1.73
C ARG A 32 -10.30 9.56 0.28
N GLY A 33 -9.98 8.45 -0.39
CA GLY A 33 -9.31 8.43 -1.68
C GLY A 33 -7.79 8.61 -1.58
N PRO A 34 -7.04 8.29 -2.64
CA PRO A 34 -5.57 8.28 -2.63
C PRO A 34 -4.91 9.66 -2.51
N GLY A 35 -5.66 10.74 -2.76
CA GLY A 35 -5.13 12.12 -2.79
C GLY A 35 -4.73 12.73 -1.44
N ASP A 36 -5.06 12.08 -0.32
CA ASP A 36 -4.85 12.59 1.05
C ASP A 36 -4.00 11.66 1.94
N ILE A 37 -3.30 10.66 1.36
CA ILE A 37 -2.45 9.72 2.13
C ILE A 37 -1.40 10.45 2.96
N LEU A 38 -0.84 11.54 2.44
CA LEU A 38 0.27 12.26 3.07
C LEU A 38 -0.15 13.46 3.92
N GLY A 39 -1.44 13.81 3.96
CA GLY A 39 -1.93 14.97 4.72
C GLY A 39 -1.31 16.27 4.21
N THR A 40 -2.05 17.02 3.40
CA THR A 40 -1.62 18.21 2.64
C THR A 40 -0.72 17.88 1.44
N ARG A 41 -1.12 18.39 0.25
CA ARG A 41 -0.26 18.42 -0.93
C ARG A 41 1.01 19.19 -0.58
N GLN A 42 2.09 18.50 -0.24
CA GLN A 42 3.40 19.13 -0.26
C GLN A 42 3.75 19.40 -1.73
N SER A 43 3.73 20.67 -2.13
CA SER A 43 4.30 21.12 -3.40
C SER A 43 5.79 20.73 -3.42
N GLY A 44 6.12 19.61 -4.06
CA GLY A 44 7.50 19.15 -4.21
C GLY A 44 7.75 17.66 -3.98
N VAL A 45 6.78 16.90 -3.46
CA VAL A 45 6.90 15.43 -3.44
C VAL A 45 6.51 14.93 -4.83
N PRO A 46 7.36 14.15 -5.53
CA PRO A 46 7.01 13.61 -6.83
C PRO A 46 5.70 12.87 -6.67
N ASP A 47 4.77 13.09 -7.62
CA ASP A 47 3.56 12.30 -7.70
C ASP A 47 3.97 10.84 -7.52
N PHE A 48 3.54 10.20 -6.44
CA PHE A 48 3.43 8.76 -6.50
C PHE A 48 2.42 8.53 -7.61
N ILE A 49 2.90 8.34 -8.84
CA ILE A 49 2.16 7.75 -9.96
C ILE A 49 1.97 6.26 -9.63
N LEU A 50 1.66 5.93 -8.38
CA LEU A 50 0.95 4.71 -8.10
C LEU A 50 -0.46 5.03 -8.56
N GLY A 51 -0.95 4.24 -9.51
CA GLY A 51 -2.36 4.24 -9.85
C GLY A 51 -3.21 4.10 -8.58
N ASN A 52 -4.50 4.36 -8.71
CA ASN A 52 -5.42 4.42 -7.58
C ASN A 52 -5.31 3.13 -6.75
N ILE A 53 -4.62 3.18 -5.60
CA ILE A 53 -4.30 2.00 -4.76
C ILE A 53 -5.57 1.21 -4.44
N VAL A 54 -6.70 1.89 -4.29
CA VAL A 54 -7.99 1.28 -4.02
C VAL A 54 -8.47 0.48 -5.24
N GLU A 55 -8.44 1.06 -6.43
CA GLU A 55 -8.86 0.38 -7.67
C GLU A 55 -7.85 -0.71 -8.10
N ASP A 56 -6.57 -0.44 -7.91
CA ASP A 56 -5.46 -1.32 -8.27
C ASP A 56 -5.18 -2.40 -7.21
N THR A 57 -5.99 -2.45 -6.14
CA THR A 57 -5.85 -3.43 -5.05
C THR A 57 -5.77 -4.86 -5.59
N ALA A 58 -6.55 -5.19 -6.63
CA ALA A 58 -6.51 -6.51 -7.25
C ALA A 58 -5.14 -6.82 -7.90
N MET A 59 -4.60 -5.87 -8.66
CA MET A 59 -3.30 -6.00 -9.31
C MET A 59 -2.16 -6.07 -8.28
N ILE A 60 -2.19 -5.22 -7.25
CA ILE A 60 -1.21 -5.22 -6.15
C ILE A 60 -1.24 -6.56 -5.41
N ASN A 61 -2.44 -7.08 -5.11
CA ASN A 61 -2.59 -8.39 -4.48
C ASN A 61 -2.07 -9.52 -5.36
N GLN A 62 -2.28 -9.46 -6.68
CA GLN A 62 -1.75 -10.44 -7.60
C GLN A 62 -0.22 -10.40 -7.64
N ALA A 63 0.37 -9.21 -7.78
CA ALA A 63 1.81 -9.02 -7.72
C ALA A 63 2.42 -9.56 -6.41
N ARG A 64 1.75 -9.33 -5.26
CA ARG A 64 2.15 -9.89 -3.97
C ARG A 64 2.13 -11.41 -3.95
N LYS A 65 1.09 -12.03 -4.50
CA LYS A 65 1.00 -13.50 -4.61
C LYS A 65 2.12 -14.07 -5.48
N ASP A 66 2.40 -13.42 -6.60
CA ASP A 66 3.46 -13.88 -7.51
C ASP A 66 4.84 -13.72 -6.87
N ALA A 67 5.08 -12.62 -6.16
CA ALA A 67 6.29 -12.45 -5.35
C ALA A 67 6.45 -13.55 -4.30
N LEU A 68 5.39 -13.93 -3.59
CA LEU A 68 5.42 -15.03 -2.61
C LEU A 68 5.77 -16.37 -3.27
N LYS A 69 5.17 -16.69 -4.41
CA LYS A 69 5.49 -17.92 -5.16
C LYS A 69 6.96 -17.98 -5.59
N VAL A 70 7.49 -16.85 -6.06
CA VAL A 70 8.92 -16.73 -6.41
C VAL A 70 9.79 -16.99 -5.18
N MET A 71 9.41 -16.46 -4.02
CA MET A 71 10.15 -16.67 -2.78
C MET A 71 10.05 -18.11 -2.25
N GLU A 72 8.91 -18.77 -2.40
CA GLU A 72 8.73 -20.18 -2.03
C GLU A 72 9.55 -21.13 -2.92
N SER A 73 9.80 -20.72 -4.16
CA SER A 73 10.62 -21.47 -5.14
C SER A 73 11.93 -20.74 -5.45
N ALA A 74 12.58 -20.17 -4.42
CA ALA A 74 13.77 -19.34 -4.60
C ALA A 74 14.99 -20.10 -5.14
N ASP A 75 14.96 -21.43 -5.08
CA ASP A 75 15.95 -22.33 -5.67
C ASP A 75 15.72 -22.59 -7.17
N ASN A 76 14.58 -22.16 -7.72
CA ASN A 76 14.29 -22.27 -9.14
C ASN A 76 15.29 -21.40 -9.96
N PRO A 77 16.09 -22.01 -10.86
CA PRO A 77 17.05 -21.28 -11.69
C PRO A 77 16.44 -20.16 -12.53
N ASP A 78 15.18 -20.29 -12.95
CA ASP A 78 14.49 -19.30 -13.77
C ASP A 78 14.28 -17.97 -13.02
N TYR A 79 14.24 -18.01 -11.68
CA TYR A 79 14.07 -16.82 -10.84
C TYR A 79 15.37 -16.19 -10.39
N TYR A 80 16.52 -16.80 -10.68
CA TYR A 80 17.83 -16.34 -10.20
C TYR A 80 18.11 -14.88 -10.54
N ILE A 81 17.92 -14.49 -11.81
CA ILE A 81 18.18 -13.11 -12.27
C ILE A 81 17.27 -12.11 -11.56
N LEU A 82 15.99 -12.45 -11.39
CA LEU A 82 15.02 -11.60 -10.71
C LEU A 82 15.42 -11.39 -9.24
N LEU A 83 15.71 -12.46 -8.52
CA LEU A 83 16.08 -12.42 -7.10
C LEU A 83 17.38 -11.65 -6.86
N GLU A 84 18.41 -11.87 -7.68
CA GLU A 84 19.67 -11.13 -7.60
C GLU A 84 19.48 -9.64 -7.89
N THR A 85 18.65 -9.30 -8.86
CA THR A 85 18.33 -7.90 -9.19
C THR A 85 17.64 -7.20 -8.01
N VAL A 86 16.67 -7.87 -7.38
CA VAL A 86 15.96 -7.34 -6.22
C VAL A 86 16.89 -7.16 -5.02
N ARG A 87 17.75 -8.15 -4.73
CA ARG A 87 18.74 -8.07 -3.63
C ARG A 87 19.65 -6.86 -3.76
N LYS A 88 20.30 -6.70 -4.92
CA LYS A 88 21.19 -5.55 -5.20
C LYS A 88 20.48 -4.21 -5.06
N ARG A 89 19.22 -4.13 -5.49
CA ARG A 89 18.42 -2.91 -5.37
C ARG A 89 18.08 -2.59 -3.92
N ASN A 90 17.76 -3.61 -3.12
CA ASN A 90 17.46 -3.43 -1.71
C ASN A 90 18.69 -2.97 -0.93
N GLU A 91 19.85 -3.57 -1.17
CA GLU A 91 21.13 -3.15 -0.56
C GLU A 91 21.41 -1.66 -0.81
N LYS A 92 21.25 -1.21 -2.06
CA LYS A 92 21.43 0.19 -2.44
C LYS A 92 20.42 1.13 -1.79
N ASN A 93 19.18 0.68 -1.55
CA ASN A 93 18.16 1.51 -0.90
C ASN A 93 18.40 1.67 0.61
N THR A 94 18.97 0.66 1.28
CA THR A 94 19.40 0.78 2.69
C THR A 94 20.52 1.80 2.90
N GLU A 95 21.34 2.05 1.88
CA GLU A 95 22.44 3.04 1.93
C GLU A 95 21.95 4.50 1.94
N TYR A 96 20.68 4.76 1.62
CA TYR A 96 20.04 6.09 1.66
C TYR A 96 19.08 6.29 2.85
N ALA A 97 19.01 5.32 3.76
CA ALA A 97 18.07 5.32 4.88
C ALA A 97 18.69 5.75 6.23
N ASP A 98 19.98 6.07 6.25
CA ASP A 98 20.68 6.74 7.37
C ASP A 98 20.76 8.27 7.17
#